data_AF-A0A958PLC2-F1
#
_entry.id   AF-A0A958PLC2-F1
#
_cell.length_a   1.000
_cell.length_b   1.000
_cell.length_c   1.000
_cell.angle_alpha   90.00
_cell.angle_beta   90.00
_cell.angle_gamma   90.00
#
_symmetry.space_group_name_H-M   'P 1'
#
loop_
_entity.id
_entity.type
_entity.pdbx_description
1 polymer ?
#
loop_
_entity_poly.entity_id
_entity_poly.type
_entity_poly.pdbx_seq_one_letter_code
_entity_poly.pdbx_strand_id
1 'polypeptide(L)'
;MTALLEGGEVIESLGDRILGRVALDDIVDSYTNEVLVEMNEAIDEERVEKIMNAGFESVTMRSVLSCEARHGVCVLCYGRDLARGTMTNIGEAVGVIAAQSIGEPGTQLTMRTFHIGGAATRAAEQSTLDSRNDGFLHYDNIVAVKREIKDHTGTHKDVWIVMNRNGDFVLRDGNGRERERYRATFGAHVHFPHGEFVKAGTIISSWDPY
;
A
#
# COMPACT_ATOMS: atom_id res chain seq x y z
N MET A 1 11.21 0.37 -13.24
CA MET A 1 9.92 0.17 -12.54
C MET A 1 10.16 0.40 -11.05
N THR A 2 9.28 1.09 -10.36
CA THR A 2 9.36 1.38 -8.91
C THR A 2 8.05 0.97 -8.25
N ALA A 3 8.02 0.88 -6.91
CA ALA A 3 6.74 0.81 -6.19
C ALA A 3 5.85 2.02 -6.52
N LEU A 4 4.53 1.84 -6.47
CA LEU A 4 3.57 2.94 -6.62
C LEU A 4 3.24 3.50 -5.24
N LEU A 5 3.64 4.75 -5.01
CA LEU A 5 3.42 5.48 -3.78
C LEU A 5 2.45 6.64 -4.06
N GLU A 6 1.38 6.74 -3.27
CA GLU A 6 0.43 7.87 -3.33
C GLU A 6 0.13 8.31 -1.90
N GLY A 7 0.23 9.62 -1.61
CA GLY A 7 -0.01 10.15 -0.26
C GLY A 7 0.95 9.66 0.84
N GLY A 8 2.01 8.90 0.50
CA GLY A 8 2.90 8.25 1.48
C GLY A 8 2.48 6.83 1.86
N GLU A 9 1.41 6.31 1.25
CA GLU A 9 1.00 4.91 1.33
C GLU A 9 1.48 4.15 0.07
N VAL A 10 1.85 2.88 0.25
CA VAL A 10 2.23 1.99 -0.85
C VAL A 10 0.95 1.38 -1.42
N ILE A 11 0.54 1.82 -2.61
CA ILE A 11 -0.65 1.26 -3.30
C ILE A 11 -0.29 -0.08 -3.94
N GLU A 12 0.82 -0.13 -4.68
CA GLU A 12 1.34 -1.36 -5.29
C GLU A 12 2.80 -1.53 -4.92
N SER A 13 3.15 -2.71 -4.42
CA SER A 13 4.52 -3.06 -4.13
C SER A 13 5.34 -3.19 -5.42
N LEU A 14 6.67 -3.10 -5.34
CA LEU A 14 7.53 -3.37 -6.50
C LEU A 14 7.31 -4.80 -7.03
N GLY A 15 7.17 -5.78 -6.12
CA GLY A 15 6.99 -7.19 -6.45
C GLY A 15 5.77 -7.46 -7.32
N ASP A 16 4.62 -6.91 -6.95
CA ASP A 16 3.37 -7.07 -7.71
C ASP A 16 3.47 -6.50 -9.12
N ARG A 17 4.25 -5.42 -9.27
CA ARG A 17 4.42 -4.70 -10.54
C ARG A 17 5.39 -5.36 -11.51
N ILE A 18 6.36 -6.11 -11.00
CA ILE A 18 7.39 -6.79 -11.81
C ILE A 18 7.04 -8.25 -12.12
N LEU A 19 6.12 -8.86 -11.36
CA LEU A 19 5.72 -10.25 -11.55
C LEU A 19 5.25 -10.52 -12.98
N GLY A 20 5.78 -11.57 -13.60
CA GLY A 20 5.45 -11.96 -14.96
C GLY A 20 6.04 -11.06 -16.06
N ARG A 21 6.90 -10.09 -15.70
CA ARG A 21 7.70 -9.32 -16.67
C ARG A 21 9.04 -10.00 -16.94
N VAL A 22 9.77 -9.45 -17.90
CA VAL A 22 11.07 -9.98 -18.32
C VAL A 22 12.15 -8.93 -18.03
N ALA A 23 13.27 -9.36 -17.43
CA ALA A 23 14.39 -8.49 -17.12
C ALA A 23 15.03 -7.94 -18.42
N LEU A 24 15.33 -6.63 -18.44
CA LEU A 24 16.03 -6.03 -19.58
C LEU A 24 17.54 -6.22 -19.48
N ASP A 25 18.08 -6.15 -18.26
CA ASP A 25 19.49 -6.28 -17.91
C ASP A 25 19.62 -7.29 -16.76
N ASP A 26 20.83 -7.80 -16.51
CA ASP A 26 21.10 -8.67 -15.37
C ASP A 26 20.81 -7.93 -14.04
N ILE A 27 19.97 -8.53 -13.21
CA ILE A 27 19.67 -8.01 -11.87
C ILE A 27 20.67 -8.63 -10.90
N VAL A 28 21.69 -7.86 -10.52
CA VAL A 28 22.78 -8.33 -9.65
C VAL A 28 22.66 -7.69 -8.28
N ASP A 29 22.68 -8.51 -7.24
CA ASP A 29 22.75 -8.00 -5.87
C ASP A 29 24.11 -7.34 -5.60
N SER A 30 24.07 -6.05 -5.26
CA SER A 30 25.26 -5.25 -4.97
C SER A 30 26.09 -5.73 -3.76
N TYR A 31 25.49 -6.48 -2.84
CA TYR A 31 26.17 -6.97 -1.63
C TYR A 31 26.85 -8.31 -1.84
N THR A 32 26.19 -9.25 -2.51
CA THR A 32 26.68 -10.62 -2.72
C THR A 32 27.38 -10.80 -4.07
N ASN A 33 27.19 -9.86 -5.02
CA ASN A 33 27.54 -10.01 -6.43
C ASN A 33 26.89 -11.24 -7.10
N GLU A 34 25.79 -11.75 -6.54
CA GLU A 34 25.02 -12.83 -7.14
C GLU A 34 24.03 -12.28 -8.17
N VAL A 35 23.94 -12.94 -9.33
CA VAL A 35 22.92 -12.63 -10.35
C VAL A 35 21.60 -13.24 -9.89
N LEU A 36 20.64 -12.39 -9.53
CA LEU A 36 19.32 -12.81 -9.07
C LEU A 36 18.41 -13.22 -10.22
N VAL A 37 18.50 -12.48 -11.34
CA VAL A 37 17.75 -12.70 -12.57
C VAL A 37 18.63 -12.34 -13.76
N GLU A 38 18.74 -13.25 -14.72
CA GLU A 38 19.52 -13.00 -15.94
C GLU A 38 18.75 -12.12 -16.94
N MET A 39 19.50 -11.47 -17.82
CA MET A 39 18.97 -10.72 -18.96
C MET A 39 18.04 -11.60 -19.80
N ASN A 40 16.86 -11.08 -20.14
CA ASN A 40 15.80 -11.77 -20.89
C ASN A 40 15.11 -12.93 -20.15
N GLU A 41 15.38 -13.11 -18.86
CA GLU A 41 14.69 -14.09 -18.05
C GLU A 41 13.37 -13.53 -17.50
N ALA A 42 12.37 -14.40 -17.37
CA ALA A 42 11.08 -14.06 -16.81
C ALA A 42 11.15 -13.99 -15.27
N ILE A 43 10.54 -12.95 -14.71
CA ILE A 43 10.45 -12.73 -13.27
C ILE A 43 9.24 -13.52 -12.73
N ASP A 44 9.52 -14.65 -12.10
CA ASP A 44 8.55 -15.49 -11.40
C ASP A 44 8.49 -15.18 -9.90
N GLU A 45 7.58 -15.85 -9.19
CA GLU A 45 7.33 -15.63 -7.76
C GLU A 45 8.61 -15.79 -6.92
N GLU A 46 9.43 -16.80 -7.22
CA GLU A 46 10.70 -17.04 -6.52
C GLU A 46 11.71 -15.90 -6.77
N ARG A 47 11.83 -15.42 -8.01
CA ARG A 47 12.71 -14.29 -8.35
C ARG A 47 12.21 -12.99 -7.74
N VAL A 48 10.90 -12.76 -7.67
CA VAL A 48 10.33 -11.59 -6.98
C VAL A 48 10.77 -11.58 -5.52
N GLU A 49 10.68 -12.72 -4.81
CA GLU A 49 11.11 -12.81 -3.42
C GLU A 49 12.59 -12.48 -3.25
N LYS A 50 13.46 -13.00 -4.14
CA LYS A 50 14.90 -12.67 -4.13
C LYS A 50 15.16 -11.17 -4.33
N ILE A 51 14.50 -10.55 -5.31
CA ILE A 51 14.62 -9.12 -5.60
C ILE A 51 14.14 -8.28 -4.40
N MET A 52 13.02 -8.66 -3.78
CA MET A 52 12.48 -7.94 -2.62
C MET A 52 13.40 -8.10 -1.39
N ASN A 53 13.94 -9.29 -1.15
CA ASN A 53 14.86 -9.56 -0.04
C ASN A 53 16.21 -8.83 -0.20
N ALA A 54 16.68 -8.65 -1.43
CA ALA A 54 17.88 -7.86 -1.72
C ALA A 54 17.66 -6.34 -1.58
N GLY A 55 16.41 -5.89 -1.35
CA GLY A 55 16.11 -4.48 -1.07
C GLY A 55 16.13 -3.56 -2.28
N PHE A 56 15.84 -4.08 -3.48
CA PHE A 56 15.77 -3.24 -4.67
C PHE A 56 14.60 -2.25 -4.60
N GLU A 57 14.89 -0.96 -4.79
CA GLU A 57 13.86 0.09 -4.89
C GLU A 57 13.29 0.21 -6.32
N SER A 58 14.10 -0.17 -7.32
CA SER A 58 13.72 -0.10 -8.72
C SER A 58 14.36 -1.20 -9.55
N VAL A 59 13.64 -1.67 -10.58
CA VAL A 59 14.09 -2.72 -11.50
C VAL A 59 13.84 -2.31 -12.96
N THR A 60 14.83 -2.51 -13.82
CA THR A 60 14.70 -2.30 -15.27
C THR A 60 14.16 -3.56 -15.93
N MET A 61 13.07 -3.42 -16.68
CA MET A 61 12.37 -4.54 -17.31
C MET A 61 11.96 -4.18 -18.74
N ARG A 62 11.74 -5.21 -19.55
CA ARG A 62 11.19 -5.03 -20.90
C ARG A 62 9.75 -4.52 -20.80
N SER A 63 9.37 -3.69 -21.77
CA SER A 63 8.02 -3.15 -21.89
C SER A 63 7.49 -3.32 -23.31
N VAL A 64 6.17 -3.44 -23.41
CA VAL A 64 5.44 -3.39 -24.69
C VAL A 64 5.60 -2.04 -25.39
N LEU A 65 5.83 -0.96 -24.64
CA LEU A 65 6.03 0.40 -25.19
C LEU A 65 7.39 0.59 -25.86
N SER A 66 8.39 -0.18 -25.44
CA SER A 66 9.75 -0.18 -25.99
C SER A 66 9.97 -1.31 -26.99
N CYS A 67 8.90 -1.98 -27.46
CA CYS A 67 9.03 -3.10 -28.38
C CYS A 67 9.32 -2.60 -29.81
N GLU A 68 10.37 -3.12 -30.44
CA GLU A 68 10.75 -2.76 -31.81
C GLU A 68 10.05 -3.62 -32.89
N ALA A 69 9.14 -4.51 -32.48
CA ALA A 69 8.39 -5.33 -33.42
C ALA A 69 7.55 -4.44 -34.34
N ARG A 70 7.67 -4.62 -35.66
CA ARG A 70 6.95 -3.79 -36.63
C ARG A 70 5.44 -3.91 -36.50
N HIS A 71 4.94 -5.14 -36.29
CA HIS A 71 3.52 -5.46 -36.15
C HIS A 71 3.35 -6.40 -34.95
N GLY A 72 2.52 -5.99 -33.99
CA GLY A 72 2.33 -6.73 -32.74
C GLY A 72 3.43 -6.46 -31.71
N VAL A 73 3.63 -7.41 -30.80
CA VAL A 73 4.57 -7.31 -29.68
C VAL A 73 5.32 -8.64 -29.58
N CYS A 74 6.62 -8.62 -29.27
CA CYS A 74 7.38 -9.85 -29.05
C CYS A 74 7.07 -10.47 -27.67
N VAL A 75 7.28 -11.78 -27.54
CA VAL A 75 7.01 -12.54 -26.32
C VAL A 75 7.73 -11.96 -25.10
N LEU A 76 8.99 -11.54 -25.27
CA LEU A 76 9.80 -11.00 -24.17
C LEU A 76 9.32 -9.61 -23.69
N CYS A 77 8.81 -8.77 -24.58
CA CYS A 77 8.29 -7.46 -24.20
C CYS A 77 6.91 -7.53 -23.53
N TYR A 78 6.12 -8.55 -23.86
CA TYR A 78 4.83 -8.79 -23.21
C TYR A 78 5.01 -9.50 -21.86
N GLY A 79 5.77 -10.60 -21.85
CA GLY A 79 6.04 -11.41 -20.68
C GLY A 79 5.06 -12.59 -20.54
N ARG A 80 4.52 -12.72 -19.32
CA ARG A 80 3.63 -13.80 -18.90
C ARG A 80 2.17 -13.52 -19.28
N ASP A 81 1.49 -14.55 -19.77
CA ASP A 81 0.05 -14.58 -19.90
C ASP A 81 -0.56 -14.76 -18.50
N LEU A 82 -1.27 -13.72 -18.02
CA LEU A 82 -1.89 -13.70 -16.69
C LEU A 82 -3.07 -14.68 -16.56
N ALA A 83 -3.67 -15.12 -17.66
CA ALA A 83 -4.76 -16.09 -17.61
C ALA A 83 -4.26 -17.53 -17.44
N ARG A 84 -3.09 -17.86 -18.02
CA ARG A 84 -2.50 -19.21 -17.96
C ARG A 84 -1.33 -19.34 -16.98
N GLY A 85 -0.76 -18.22 -16.54
CA GLY A 85 0.40 -18.22 -15.67
C GLY A 85 1.69 -18.74 -16.33
N THR A 86 1.79 -18.71 -17.66
CA THR A 86 2.99 -19.13 -18.41
C THR A 86 3.42 -18.02 -19.38
N MET A 87 4.64 -18.10 -19.93
CA MET A 87 5.06 -17.16 -20.96
C MET A 87 4.10 -17.19 -22.15
N THR A 88 3.79 -16.01 -22.70
CA THR A 88 2.82 -15.91 -23.79
C THR A 88 3.24 -16.67 -25.03
N ASN A 89 2.28 -17.32 -25.68
CA ASN A 89 2.52 -18.08 -26.90
C ASN A 89 2.59 -17.17 -28.13
N ILE A 90 3.37 -17.59 -29.13
CA ILE A 90 3.38 -16.91 -30.42
C ILE A 90 2.02 -17.07 -31.10
N GLY A 91 1.42 -15.95 -31.51
CA GLY A 91 0.10 -15.92 -32.15
C GLY A 91 -1.05 -15.53 -31.22
N GLU A 92 -0.78 -15.29 -29.93
CA GLU A 92 -1.80 -14.82 -28.98
C GLU A 92 -2.30 -13.41 -29.35
N ALA A 93 -3.62 -13.20 -29.32
CA ALA A 93 -4.26 -11.93 -29.65
C ALA A 93 -4.23 -10.95 -28.46
N VAL A 94 -3.05 -10.61 -27.96
CA VAL A 94 -2.84 -9.79 -26.75
C VAL A 94 -3.54 -8.43 -26.77
N GLY A 95 -3.71 -7.83 -27.96
CA GLY A 95 -4.43 -6.56 -28.11
C GLY A 95 -5.93 -6.66 -27.83
N VAL A 96 -6.57 -7.76 -28.26
CA VAL A 96 -8.00 -8.01 -27.98
C VAL A 96 -8.20 -8.31 -26.50
N ILE A 97 -7.30 -9.11 -25.92
CA ILE A 97 -7.31 -9.44 -24.48
C ILE A 97 -7.20 -8.15 -23.66
N ALA A 98 -6.21 -7.31 -23.95
CA ALA A 98 -6.02 -6.03 -23.25
C ALA A 98 -7.25 -5.11 -23.37
N ALA A 99 -7.88 -5.03 -24.54
CA ALA A 99 -9.09 -4.23 -24.74
C ALA A 99 -10.26 -4.71 -23.87
N GLN A 100 -10.46 -6.03 -23.77
CA GLN A 100 -11.51 -6.62 -22.92
C GLN A 100 -11.22 -6.43 -21.43
N SER A 101 -9.97 -6.64 -21.00
CA SER A 101 -9.55 -6.47 -19.60
C SER A 101 -9.74 -5.04 -19.08
N ILE A 102 -9.82 -4.04 -19.97
CA ILE A 102 -10.18 -2.66 -19.61
C ILE A 102 -11.68 -2.43 -19.76
N GLY A 103 -12.27 -2.87 -20.88
CA GLY A 103 -13.65 -2.57 -21.24
C GLY A 103 -14.70 -3.23 -20.35
N GLU A 104 -14.56 -4.52 -20.03
CA GLU A 104 -15.54 -5.23 -19.20
C GLU A 104 -15.56 -4.67 -17.77
N PRO A 105 -14.43 -4.52 -17.04
CA PRO A 105 -14.46 -3.91 -15.72
C PRO A 105 -14.95 -2.47 -15.73
N GLY A 106 -14.63 -1.67 -16.75
CA GLY A 106 -15.11 -0.28 -16.85
C GLY A 106 -16.63 -0.18 -17.03
N THR A 107 -17.20 -0.99 -17.91
CA THR A 107 -18.68 -1.06 -18.08
C THR A 107 -19.36 -1.62 -16.83
N GLN A 108 -18.73 -2.57 -16.14
CA GLN A 108 -19.23 -3.07 -14.86
C GLN A 108 -19.18 -2.01 -13.74
N LEU A 109 -18.07 -1.28 -13.62
CA LEU A 109 -17.88 -0.26 -12.59
C LEU A 109 -18.91 0.86 -12.76
N THR A 110 -19.09 1.35 -13.98
CA THR A 110 -20.10 2.38 -14.29
C THR A 110 -21.50 1.91 -13.92
N MET A 111 -21.89 0.69 -14.31
CA MET A 111 -23.18 0.12 -13.91
C MET A 111 -23.32 0.06 -12.39
N ARG A 112 -22.33 -0.48 -11.66
CA ARG A 112 -22.41 -0.61 -10.19
C ARG A 112 -22.46 0.74 -9.48
N THR A 113 -21.64 1.71 -9.90
CA THR A 113 -21.57 3.03 -9.26
C THR A 113 -22.83 3.84 -9.48
N PHE A 114 -23.48 3.78 -10.66
CA PHE A 114 -24.72 4.54 -10.88
C PHE A 114 -25.94 3.94 -10.16
N HIS A 115 -26.01 2.61 -10.06
CA HIS A 115 -27.15 1.94 -9.41
C HIS A 115 -27.07 1.99 -7.88
N ILE A 116 -25.87 2.12 -7.31
CA ILE A 116 -25.66 2.24 -5.86
C ILE A 116 -25.46 3.72 -5.45
N GLY A 117 -24.87 4.55 -6.31
CA GLY A 117 -24.48 5.94 -6.02
C GLY A 117 -25.62 6.95 -5.81
N GLY A 118 -26.87 6.56 -6.06
CA GLY A 118 -28.04 7.35 -5.67
C GLY A 118 -28.33 7.31 -4.16
N ALA A 119 -27.84 6.30 -3.45
CA ALA A 119 -27.84 6.23 -2.00
C ALA A 119 -26.44 6.61 -1.52
N ALA A 120 -26.22 7.89 -1.24
CA ALA A 120 -24.94 8.43 -0.78
C ALA A 120 -24.59 7.92 0.63
N THR A 121 -24.20 6.65 0.75
CA THR A 121 -23.35 6.20 1.84
C THR A 121 -21.92 6.46 1.39
N ARG A 122 -21.44 7.70 1.59
CA ARG A 122 -20.00 7.90 1.77
C ARG A 122 -19.62 6.92 2.87
N ALA A 123 -18.97 5.81 2.51
CA ALA A 123 -18.18 5.10 3.49
C ALA A 123 -17.17 6.15 3.96
N ALA A 124 -17.43 6.72 5.13
CA ALA A 124 -16.54 7.72 5.70
C ALA A 124 -15.15 7.07 5.74
N GLU A 125 -14.19 7.65 5.03
CA GLU A 125 -12.78 7.34 5.25
C GLU A 125 -12.58 7.41 6.76
N GLN A 126 -12.13 6.30 7.35
CA GLN A 126 -11.94 6.19 8.78
C GLN A 126 -10.88 7.21 9.18
N SER A 127 -11.35 8.37 9.63
CA SER A 127 -10.58 9.51 10.13
C SER A 127 -10.36 9.41 11.63
N THR A 128 -10.68 8.24 12.20
CA THR A 128 -10.66 7.97 13.63
C THR A 128 -10.13 6.58 13.89
N LEU A 129 -9.28 6.47 14.91
CA LEU A 129 -8.77 5.24 15.48
C LEU A 129 -9.51 4.95 16.79
N ASP A 130 -10.24 3.84 16.85
CA ASP A 130 -10.92 3.34 18.03
C ASP A 130 -10.17 2.17 18.68
N SER A 131 -10.11 2.16 20.02
CA SER A 131 -9.58 1.03 20.78
C SER A 131 -10.55 -0.15 20.75
N ARG A 132 -10.10 -1.37 20.47
CA ARG A 132 -11.01 -2.55 20.51
C ARG A 132 -11.05 -3.22 21.90
N ASN A 133 -10.02 -3.01 22.71
CA ASN A 133 -9.88 -3.57 24.05
C ASN A 133 -9.64 -2.46 25.08
N ASP A 134 -9.90 -2.80 26.34
CA ASP A 134 -9.48 -1.98 27.48
C ASP A 134 -7.97 -2.10 27.69
N GLY A 135 -7.30 -0.98 28.01
CA GLY A 135 -5.87 -1.00 28.31
C GLY A 135 -5.27 0.39 28.53
N PHE A 136 -3.99 0.42 28.88
CA PHE A 136 -3.18 1.63 29.01
C PHE A 136 -2.52 1.98 27.68
N LEU A 137 -2.69 3.23 27.24
CA LEU A 137 -2.12 3.72 25.99
C LEU A 137 -0.64 4.07 26.18
N HIS A 138 0.24 3.38 25.47
CA HIS A 138 1.67 3.63 25.45
C HIS A 138 2.09 4.20 24.09
N TYR A 139 3.02 5.15 24.13
CA TYR A 139 3.59 5.80 22.96
C TYR A 139 4.95 5.18 22.71
N ASP A 140 5.08 4.46 21.60
CA ASP A 140 6.32 3.86 21.18
C ASP A 140 6.92 4.71 20.06
N ASN A 141 8.04 5.37 20.34
CA ASN A 141 8.70 6.31 19.43
C ASN A 141 7.76 7.41 18.89
N ILE A 142 6.82 7.93 19.68
CA ILE A 142 5.97 9.09 19.29
C ILE A 142 6.48 10.35 19.96
N VAL A 143 6.62 11.41 19.16
CA VAL A 143 6.83 12.78 19.66
C VAL A 143 5.50 13.52 19.53
N ALA A 144 4.87 13.84 20.66
CA ALA A 144 3.58 14.53 20.69
C ALA A 144 3.68 15.89 21.39
N VAL A 145 3.03 16.90 20.83
CA VAL A 145 2.96 18.25 21.42
C VAL A 145 1.52 18.52 21.87
N LYS A 146 1.38 18.98 23.12
CA LYS A 146 0.09 19.38 23.67
C LYS A 146 -0.36 20.69 23.03
N ARG A 147 -1.57 20.72 22.46
CA ARG A 147 -2.22 21.91 21.92
C ARG A 147 -3.65 21.99 22.43
N GLU A 148 -4.04 23.16 22.90
CA GLU A 148 -5.45 23.44 23.18
C GLU A 148 -6.17 23.76 21.88
N ILE A 149 -7.19 22.96 21.56
CA ILE A 149 -8.08 23.20 20.42
C ILE A 149 -9.42 23.69 20.96
N LYS A 150 -9.96 24.73 20.34
CA LYS A 150 -11.30 25.23 20.63
C LYS A 150 -12.31 24.42 19.84
N ASP A 151 -13.21 23.74 20.56
CA ASP A 151 -14.35 23.09 19.93
C ASP A 151 -15.36 24.13 19.41
N HIS A 152 -16.25 23.73 18.50
CA HIS A 152 -17.29 24.61 17.92
C HIS A 152 -18.26 25.17 18.97
N THR A 153 -18.29 24.59 20.17
CA THR A 153 -19.09 24.99 21.34
C THR A 153 -18.35 25.94 22.29
N GLY A 154 -17.11 26.33 21.98
CA GLY A 154 -16.31 27.24 22.80
C GLY A 154 -15.58 26.58 23.98
N THR A 155 -15.65 25.26 24.11
CA THR A 155 -14.92 24.50 25.15
C THR A 155 -13.48 24.25 24.71
N HIS A 156 -12.52 24.50 25.61
CA HIS A 156 -11.11 24.15 25.42
C HIS A 156 -10.92 22.66 25.67
N LYS A 157 -10.42 21.92 24.68
CA LYS A 157 -9.96 20.53 24.86
C LYS A 157 -8.46 20.45 24.65
N ASP A 158 -7.79 19.79 25.58
CA ASP A 158 -6.40 19.43 25.46
C ASP A 158 -6.26 18.28 24.46
N VAL A 159 -5.54 18.50 23.38
CA VAL A 159 -5.29 17.51 22.33
C VAL A 159 -3.79 17.38 22.13
N TRP A 160 -3.32 16.17 21.87
CA TRP A 160 -1.92 15.89 21.57
C TRP A 160 -1.74 15.71 20.08
N ILE A 161 -0.85 16.48 19.45
CA ILE A 161 -0.59 16.39 18.01
C ILE A 161 0.68 15.57 17.79
N VAL A 162 0.58 14.52 16.98
CA VAL A 162 1.72 13.68 16.59
C VAL A 162 2.63 14.43 15.61
N MET A 163 3.90 14.59 15.96
CA MET A 163 4.88 15.38 15.20
C MET A 163 5.89 14.54 14.41
N ASN A 164 5.79 13.21 14.44
CA ASN A 164 6.69 12.33 13.71
C ASN A 164 5.94 11.24 12.93
N ARG A 165 6.58 10.67 11.90
CA ARG A 165 5.97 9.69 10.95
C ARG A 165 6.19 8.22 11.34
N ASN A 166 7.08 7.97 12.31
CA ASN A 166 7.56 6.64 12.67
C ASN A 166 7.31 6.33 14.16
N GLY A 167 6.06 6.40 14.61
CA GLY A 167 5.68 6.04 15.97
C GLY A 167 4.44 5.14 15.98
N ASP A 168 4.29 4.37 17.05
CA ASP A 168 3.18 3.44 17.25
C ASP A 168 2.44 3.73 18.56
N PHE A 169 1.12 3.64 18.52
CA PHE A 169 0.28 3.52 19.70
C PHE A 169 0.19 2.05 20.11
N VAL A 170 0.58 1.75 21.34
CA VAL A 170 0.56 0.39 21.88
C VAL A 170 -0.40 0.34 23.06
N LEU A 171 -1.45 -0.47 22.98
CA LEU A 171 -2.36 -0.69 24.10
C LEU A 171 -1.87 -1.87 24.93
N ARG A 172 -1.58 -1.62 26.21
CA ARG A 172 -1.10 -2.63 27.16
C ARG A 172 -2.15 -2.94 28.23
N ASP A 173 -2.30 -4.21 28.57
CA ASP A 173 -3.16 -4.62 29.68
C ASP A 173 -2.50 -4.29 31.05
N GLY A 174 -3.24 -4.41 32.15
CA GLY A 174 -2.72 -4.20 33.52
C GLY A 174 -1.53 -5.08 33.90
N ASN A 175 -1.32 -6.18 33.17
CA ASN A 175 -0.16 -7.07 33.31
C ASN A 175 1.02 -6.72 32.37
N GLY A 176 0.97 -5.57 31.68
CA GLY A 176 2.03 -5.10 30.78
C GLY A 176 2.12 -5.82 29.43
N ARG A 177 1.20 -6.74 29.11
CA ARG A 177 1.14 -7.43 27.82
C ARG A 177 0.53 -6.52 26.76
N GLU A 178 1.16 -6.47 25.59
CA GLU A 178 0.64 -5.74 24.43
C GLU A 178 -0.58 -6.49 23.88
N ARG A 179 -1.69 -5.77 23.74
CA ARG A 179 -2.93 -6.27 23.14
C ARG A 179 -3.13 -5.75 21.74
N GLU A 180 -2.81 -4.48 21.52
CA GLU A 180 -3.03 -3.78 20.26
C GLU A 180 -1.84 -2.91 19.93
N ARG A 181 -1.52 -2.81 18.64
CA ARG A 181 -0.50 -1.91 18.09
C ARG A 181 -1.08 -1.24 16.85
N TYR A 182 -1.02 0.08 16.83
CA TYR A 182 -1.48 0.91 15.72
C TYR A 182 -0.40 1.88 15.32
N ARG A 183 -0.18 2.06 14.02
CA ARG A 183 0.76 3.06 13.54
C ARG A 183 0.18 4.46 13.72
N ALA A 184 0.96 5.38 14.26
CA ALA A 184 0.55 6.75 14.44
C ALA A 184 0.67 7.53 13.12
N THR A 185 -0.44 8.17 12.72
CA THR A 185 -0.45 9.08 11.57
C THR A 185 0.13 10.44 11.97
N PHE A 186 1.04 10.98 11.15
CA PHE A 186 1.61 12.31 11.37
C PHE A 186 0.53 13.39 11.33
N GLY A 187 0.56 14.32 12.28
CA GLY A 187 -0.44 15.39 12.40
C GLY A 187 -1.76 14.95 13.04
N ALA A 188 -1.92 13.67 13.40
CA ALA A 188 -3.13 13.20 14.06
C ALA A 188 -3.29 13.80 15.47
N HIS A 189 -4.54 14.07 15.81
CA HIS A 189 -5.02 14.53 17.10
C HIS A 189 -5.31 13.34 18.02
N VAL A 190 -4.53 13.20 19.09
CA VAL A 190 -4.69 12.16 20.12
C VAL A 190 -5.39 12.75 21.33
N HIS A 191 -6.44 12.09 21.80
CA HIS A 191 -7.32 12.58 22.87
C HIS A 191 -6.86 12.17 24.27
N PHE A 192 -5.97 11.18 24.37
CA PHE A 192 -5.46 10.66 25.63
C PHE A 192 -3.95 10.87 25.71
N PRO A 193 -3.39 11.29 26.86
CA PRO A 193 -1.96 11.35 27.09
C PRO A 193 -1.35 9.95 27.24
N HIS A 194 -0.02 9.91 27.18
CA HIS A 194 0.75 8.71 27.42
C HIS A 194 0.51 8.12 28.82
N GLY A 195 0.22 6.82 28.88
CA GLY A 195 -0.01 6.07 30.11
C GLY A 195 -1.43 6.14 30.65
N GLU A 196 -2.36 6.81 29.95
CA GLU A 196 -3.76 6.88 30.39
C GLU A 196 -4.52 5.59 30.03
N PHE A 197 -5.50 5.26 30.87
CA PHE A 197 -6.37 4.12 30.68
C PHE A 197 -7.49 4.45 29.68
N VAL A 198 -7.59 3.62 28.64
CA VAL A 198 -8.53 3.74 27.54
C VAL A 198 -9.50 2.56 27.61
N LYS A 199 -10.80 2.84 27.48
CA LYS A 199 -11.85 1.81 27.42
C LYS A 199 -12.11 1.40 25.98
N ALA A 200 -12.45 0.14 25.76
CA ALA A 200 -12.89 -0.39 24.48
C ALA A 200 -14.02 0.47 23.88
N GLY A 201 -13.92 0.75 22.58
CA GLY A 201 -14.83 1.59 21.82
C GLY A 201 -14.59 3.10 21.95
N THR A 202 -13.54 3.56 22.64
CA THR A 202 -13.20 4.98 22.70
C THR A 202 -12.24 5.39 21.58
N ILE A 203 -12.37 6.63 21.11
CA ILE A 203 -11.56 7.19 20.03
C ILE A 203 -10.23 7.65 20.60
N ILE A 204 -9.15 6.96 20.25
CA ILE A 204 -7.79 7.29 20.69
C ILE A 204 -7.26 8.48 19.89
N SER A 205 -7.38 8.40 18.57
CA SER A 205 -6.77 9.34 17.63
C SER A 205 -7.74 9.70 16.51
N SER A 206 -7.65 10.92 16.00
CA SER A 206 -8.42 11.41 14.86
C SER A 206 -7.56 12.28 13.97
N TRP A 207 -7.72 12.22 12.65
CA TRP A 207 -6.99 13.04 11.68
C TRP A 207 -7.94 13.55 10.60
N ASP A 208 -7.54 14.62 9.92
CA ASP A 208 -8.26 15.08 8.73
C ASP A 208 -8.01 14.07 7.60
N PRO A 209 -9.06 13.50 6.98
CA PRO A 209 -8.90 12.59 5.84
C PRO A 209 -8.42 13.30 4.55
N TYR A 210 -8.33 14.64 4.52
CA TYR A 210 -7.95 15.45 3.35
C TYR A 210 -6.68 16.29 3.53
#